data_AF-A0A7R9U2L9-F1
#
_entry.id   AF-A0A7R9U2L9-F1
#
_cell.length_a   1.000
_cell.length_b   1.000
_cell.length_c   1.000
_cell.angle_alpha   90.00
_cell.angle_beta   90.00
_cell.angle_gamma   90.00
#
_symmetry.space_group_name_H-M   'P 1'
#
loop_
_entity.id
_entity.type
_entity.pdbx_description
1 polymer ?
#
loop_
_entity_poly.entity_id
_entity_poly.type
_entity_poly.pdbx_seq_one_letter_code
_entity_poly.pdbx_strand_id
1 'polypeptide(L)'
;GLINARKTAASADRSERRSLAHNASKGGDFGPGGFRRERVSAAADEPGTATTFRVALTFLKSMVGPFLLYMPKAFSIGGYAYGSCMVALVAAISSYNMLLLLDCRDVSGQRTFGEIGKAAVGSWGQNAVDFSLFTSQFSYCTTYFIFVADNVSMVLETLFAVKVHSLTLMILQLFIYIPLSWIREMKTLSKAMIFANTCIVVGLVTVLGFAIERIAAEGFAKDVRPIDVNGIFLFTGSVVIVFEGIGLVLPIRDMMAQPRHFKPLLTVCMTGLTVMFCSLGAFGYLAYGSGIERFVIESVADDFPIPGSIAQMTYSAAVILTYPLMLFPAVNVMNRHLKRWGLWKMSKAATDHVKDNVMR
;
A
#
# COMPACT_ATOMS: atom_id res chain seq x y z
N GLY A 1 -34.03 27.75 -10.83
CA GLY A 1 -33.64 26.45 -11.42
C GLY A 1 -33.08 25.48 -10.39
N LEU A 2 -31.85 25.67 -9.93
CA LEU A 2 -31.09 24.70 -9.12
C LEU A 2 -31.63 24.43 -7.69
N ILE A 3 -32.31 25.39 -7.06
CA ILE A 3 -32.87 25.21 -5.72
C ILE A 3 -34.15 24.36 -5.75
N ASN A 4 -34.97 24.49 -6.80
CA ASN A 4 -36.15 23.64 -6.98
C ASN A 4 -35.78 22.20 -7.33
N ALA A 5 -34.74 21.99 -8.13
CA ALA A 5 -34.24 20.64 -8.46
C ALA A 5 -33.73 19.86 -7.24
N ARG A 6 -33.10 20.53 -6.26
CA ARG A 6 -32.69 19.90 -4.99
C ARG A 6 -33.87 19.55 -4.09
N LYS A 7 -34.93 20.36 -4.09
CA LYS A 7 -36.14 20.07 -3.29
C LYS A 7 -36.94 18.91 -3.89
N THR A 8 -37.05 18.79 -5.21
CA THR A 8 -37.70 17.66 -5.87
C THR A 8 -36.91 16.36 -5.73
N ALA A 9 -35.57 16.40 -5.77
CA ALA A 9 -34.75 15.22 -5.51
C ALA A 9 -34.86 14.72 -4.06
N ALA A 10 -34.91 15.64 -3.09
CA ALA A 10 -35.07 15.30 -1.67
C ALA A 10 -36.48 14.77 -1.34
N SER A 11 -37.53 15.24 -2.03
CA SER A 11 -38.87 14.69 -1.87
C SER A 11 -39.03 13.32 -2.53
N ALA A 12 -38.35 13.07 -3.65
CA ALA A 12 -38.34 11.78 -4.32
C ALA A 12 -37.68 10.68 -3.44
N ASP A 13 -36.48 10.94 -2.89
CA ASP A 13 -35.79 10.00 -1.98
C ASP A 13 -36.61 9.72 -0.70
N ARG A 14 -37.33 10.74 -0.19
CA ARG A 14 -38.19 10.56 1.00
C ARG A 14 -39.47 9.75 0.69
N SER A 15 -39.99 9.84 -0.53
CA SER A 15 -41.14 9.03 -0.98
C SER A 15 -40.75 7.56 -1.23
N GLU A 16 -39.56 7.34 -1.78
CA GLU A 16 -39.01 6.01 -2.08
C GLU A 16 -38.63 5.26 -0.79
N ARG A 17 -38.11 5.96 0.21
CA ARG A 17 -37.89 5.38 1.55
C ARG A 17 -39.19 5.00 2.26
N ARG A 18 -40.29 5.73 2.02
CA ARG A 18 -41.61 5.39 2.58
C ARG A 18 -42.25 4.21 1.86
N SER A 19 -42.08 4.08 0.55
CA SER A 19 -42.58 2.91 -0.19
C SER A 19 -41.79 1.63 0.14
N LEU A 20 -40.47 1.72 0.31
CA LEU A 20 -39.63 0.62 0.77
C LEU A 20 -39.96 0.18 2.21
N ALA A 21 -40.26 1.13 3.10
CA ALA A 21 -40.71 0.83 4.46
C ALA A 21 -42.10 0.18 4.50
N HIS A 22 -43.00 0.54 3.57
CA HIS A 22 -44.33 -0.05 3.49
C HIS A 22 -44.34 -1.44 2.83
N ASN A 23 -43.48 -1.69 1.84
CA ASN A 23 -43.30 -3.02 1.25
C ASN A 23 -42.60 -4.00 2.21
N ALA A 24 -41.78 -3.51 3.14
CA ALA A 24 -41.14 -4.34 4.16
C ALA A 24 -42.12 -4.88 5.22
N SER A 25 -43.34 -4.32 5.35
CA SER A 25 -44.32 -4.74 6.36
C SER A 25 -45.34 -5.77 5.87
N LYS A 26 -45.32 -6.17 4.59
CA LYS A 26 -46.32 -7.07 3.98
C LYS A 26 -45.81 -8.45 3.53
N GLY A 27 -44.55 -8.79 3.81
CA GLY A 27 -43.99 -10.10 3.48
C GLY A 27 -43.93 -11.05 4.68
N GLY A 28 -45.07 -11.64 5.05
CA GLY A 28 -45.10 -12.70 6.05
C GLY A 28 -46.27 -13.64 5.82
N ASP A 29 -46.03 -14.76 5.16
CA ASP A 29 -46.43 -16.09 5.65
C ASP A 29 -45.78 -17.22 4.82
N PHE A 30 -45.78 -18.44 5.39
CA PHE A 30 -45.48 -19.77 4.83
C PHE A 30 -44.12 -20.45 5.15
N GLY A 31 -44.22 -21.51 5.98
CA GLY A 31 -43.47 -22.78 5.81
C GLY A 31 -42.48 -23.17 6.92
N PRO A 32 -42.66 -24.29 7.66
CA PRO A 32 -41.72 -24.74 8.67
C PRO A 32 -40.57 -25.53 8.02
N GLY A 33 -39.37 -24.94 7.95
CA GLY A 33 -38.16 -25.63 7.44
C GLY A 33 -36.98 -24.74 7.03
N GLY A 34 -36.99 -23.45 7.35
CA GLY A 34 -35.98 -22.50 6.86
C GLY A 34 -34.87 -22.20 7.86
N PHE A 35 -33.62 -22.38 7.44
CA PHE A 35 -32.42 -21.83 8.07
C PHE A 35 -32.67 -20.41 8.60
N ARG A 36 -32.49 -20.21 9.91
CA ARG A 36 -32.58 -18.91 10.57
C ARG A 36 -31.46 -18.02 10.02
N ARG A 37 -31.77 -17.21 9.00
CA ARG A 37 -30.93 -16.11 8.55
C ARG A 37 -30.98 -15.06 9.66
N GLU A 38 -30.07 -15.16 10.63
CA GLU A 38 -29.83 -14.07 11.57
C GLU A 38 -29.53 -12.83 10.74
N ARG A 39 -30.47 -11.87 10.74
CA ARG A 39 -30.19 -10.51 10.32
C ARG A 39 -29.19 -9.99 11.33
N VAL A 40 -27.90 -10.14 11.01
CA VAL A 40 -26.85 -9.34 11.63
C VAL A 40 -27.28 -7.90 11.39
N SER A 41 -27.76 -7.26 12.45
CA SER A 41 -28.02 -5.82 12.45
C SER A 41 -26.73 -5.17 11.96
N ALA A 42 -26.78 -4.62 10.75
CA ALA A 42 -25.68 -3.85 10.20
C ALA A 42 -25.43 -2.70 11.17
N ALA A 43 -24.43 -2.87 12.04
CA ALA A 43 -23.93 -1.79 12.87
C ALA A 43 -23.63 -0.64 11.92
N ALA A 44 -24.38 0.45 12.07
CA ALA A 44 -24.37 1.60 11.17
C ALA A 44 -22.91 1.94 10.81
N ASP A 45 -22.61 1.92 9.51
CA ASP A 45 -21.35 2.44 9.00
C ASP A 45 -21.18 3.86 9.54
N GLU A 46 -20.18 4.08 10.38
CA GLU A 46 -19.70 5.45 10.55
C GLU A 46 -19.15 5.88 9.19
N PRO A 47 -19.76 6.86 8.53
CA PRO A 47 -19.36 7.22 7.19
C PRO A 47 -17.92 7.76 7.22
N GLY A 48 -17.09 7.27 6.31
CA GLY A 48 -15.78 7.84 6.05
C GLY A 48 -15.89 9.35 5.78
N THR A 49 -14.86 10.11 6.14
CA THR A 49 -14.85 11.58 5.95
C THR A 49 -13.82 12.06 4.94
N ALA A 50 -13.05 11.15 4.34
CA ALA A 50 -11.99 11.50 3.40
C ALA A 50 -12.53 11.77 1.99
N THR A 51 -11.99 12.81 1.36
CA THR A 51 -12.24 13.15 -0.05
C THR A 51 -11.59 12.15 -0.99
N THR A 52 -12.09 12.02 -2.22
CA THR A 52 -11.55 11.12 -3.24
C THR A 52 -10.05 11.32 -3.47
N PHE A 53 -9.60 12.57 -3.54
CA PHE A 53 -8.18 12.90 -3.72
C PHE A 53 -7.31 12.44 -2.54
N ARG A 54 -7.77 12.62 -1.30
CA ARG A 54 -7.05 12.15 -0.11
C ARG A 54 -6.95 10.63 -0.08
N VAL A 55 -8.01 9.94 -0.49
CA VAL A 55 -8.01 8.48 -0.62
C VAL A 55 -7.07 8.04 -1.72
N ALA A 56 -7.04 8.74 -2.87
CA ALA A 56 -6.10 8.47 -3.96
C ALA A 56 -4.65 8.56 -3.49
N LEU A 57 -4.28 9.65 -2.81
CA LEU A 57 -2.93 9.83 -2.26
C LEU A 57 -2.58 8.77 -1.22
N THR A 58 -3.55 8.35 -0.40
CA THR A 58 -3.33 7.30 0.60
C THR A 58 -3.14 5.93 -0.08
N PHE A 59 -3.92 5.65 -1.13
CA PHE A 59 -3.81 4.42 -1.91
C PHE A 59 -2.49 4.36 -2.68
N LEU A 60 -2.11 5.42 -3.40
CA LEU A 60 -0.80 5.52 -4.06
C LEU A 60 0.32 5.32 -3.05
N LYS A 61 0.25 5.97 -1.89
CA LYS A 61 1.24 5.81 -0.82
C LYS A 61 1.32 4.40 -0.25
N SER A 62 0.20 3.67 -0.23
CA SER A 62 0.15 2.28 0.20
C SER A 62 0.75 1.29 -0.79
N MET A 63 0.88 1.68 -2.06
CA MET A 63 1.48 0.87 -3.11
C MET A 63 2.96 1.24 -3.34
N VAL A 64 3.31 2.51 -3.10
CA VAL A 64 4.65 3.03 -3.35
C VAL A 64 5.51 2.99 -2.10
N GLY A 65 6.45 2.05 -2.09
CA GLY A 65 7.53 1.93 -1.11
C GLY A 65 8.92 1.88 -1.76
N PRO A 66 9.94 1.34 -1.06
CA PRO A 66 11.29 1.13 -1.60
C PRO A 66 11.34 0.37 -2.93
N PHE A 67 10.39 -0.55 -3.14
CA PHE A 67 10.40 -1.41 -4.33
C PHE A 67 10.22 -0.67 -5.65
N LEU A 68 9.65 0.55 -5.64
CA LEU A 68 9.66 1.42 -6.81
C LEU A 68 11.10 1.64 -7.30
N LEU A 69 12.01 1.97 -6.39
CA LEU A 69 13.42 2.24 -6.70
C LEU A 69 14.22 0.95 -7.00
N TYR A 70 13.68 -0.22 -6.64
CA TYR A 70 14.24 -1.53 -7.00
C TYR A 70 13.86 -1.95 -8.44
N MET A 71 12.82 -1.36 -9.04
CA MET A 71 12.34 -1.77 -10.37
C MET A 71 13.42 -1.77 -11.45
N PRO A 72 14.31 -0.77 -11.57
CA PRO A 72 15.40 -0.82 -12.53
C PRO A 72 16.30 -2.05 -12.37
N LYS A 73 16.65 -2.40 -11.12
CA LYS A 73 17.42 -3.61 -10.82
C LYS A 73 16.65 -4.88 -11.17
N ALA A 74 15.34 -4.90 -10.92
CA ALA A 74 14.49 -6.01 -11.34
C ALA A 74 14.53 -6.15 -12.88
N PHE A 75 14.37 -5.06 -13.62
CA PHE A 75 14.42 -5.05 -15.08
C PHE A 75 15.80 -5.49 -15.61
N SER A 76 16.90 -5.21 -14.91
CA SER A 76 18.22 -5.73 -15.28
C SER A 76 18.35 -7.25 -15.13
N ILE A 77 17.49 -7.87 -14.31
CA ILE A 77 17.43 -9.32 -14.10
C ILE A 77 16.49 -9.99 -15.10
N GLY A 78 15.37 -9.36 -15.48
CA GLY A 78 14.35 -9.95 -16.36
C GLY A 78 14.45 -9.55 -17.84
N GLY A 79 15.06 -8.40 -18.13
CA GLY A 79 15.03 -7.74 -19.44
C GLY A 79 13.85 -6.78 -19.60
N TYR A 80 14.01 -5.76 -20.46
CA TYR A 80 13.03 -4.67 -20.56
C TYR A 80 11.69 -5.08 -21.20
N ALA A 81 11.71 -5.95 -22.21
CA ALA A 81 10.52 -6.34 -22.95
C ALA A 81 9.66 -7.34 -22.16
N TYR A 82 10.29 -8.39 -21.62
CA TYR A 82 9.64 -9.29 -20.67
C TYR A 82 9.16 -8.50 -19.44
N GLY A 83 9.99 -7.57 -18.98
CA GLY A 83 9.71 -6.74 -17.82
C GLY A 83 8.42 -5.94 -17.94
N SER A 84 8.29 -5.14 -19.00
CA SER A 84 7.09 -4.33 -19.23
C SER A 84 5.82 -5.18 -19.42
N CYS A 85 5.92 -6.31 -20.12
CA CYS A 85 4.79 -7.22 -20.31
C CYS A 85 4.32 -7.82 -18.98
N MET A 86 5.26 -8.29 -18.15
CA MET A 86 4.94 -8.92 -16.88
C MET A 86 4.38 -7.93 -15.86
N VAL A 87 4.92 -6.71 -15.82
CA VAL A 87 4.38 -5.61 -14.99
C VAL A 87 2.91 -5.35 -15.36
N ALA A 88 2.57 -5.24 -16.64
CA ALA A 88 1.20 -5.05 -17.09
C ALA A 88 0.28 -6.24 -16.74
N LEU A 89 0.77 -7.48 -16.92
CA LEU A 89 0.01 -8.70 -16.61
C LEU A 89 -0.30 -8.79 -15.11
N VAL A 90 0.72 -8.64 -14.26
CA VAL A 90 0.56 -8.70 -12.81
C VAL A 90 -0.32 -7.55 -12.31
N ALA A 91 -0.17 -6.34 -12.87
CA ALA A 91 -1.05 -5.22 -12.54
C ALA A 91 -2.53 -5.52 -12.85
N ALA A 92 -2.82 -6.14 -14.00
CA ALA A 92 -4.17 -6.53 -14.38
C ALA A 92 -4.76 -7.58 -13.43
N ILE A 93 -3.98 -8.62 -13.10
CA ILE A 93 -4.38 -9.67 -12.14
C ILE A 93 -4.62 -9.07 -10.75
N SER A 94 -3.70 -8.25 -10.25
CA SER A 94 -3.84 -7.59 -8.94
C SER A 94 -5.05 -6.66 -8.91
N SER A 95 -5.26 -5.86 -9.96
CA SER A 95 -6.43 -4.98 -10.07
C SER A 95 -7.73 -5.79 -10.04
N TYR A 96 -7.80 -6.89 -10.79
CA TYR A 96 -8.94 -7.79 -10.78
C TYR A 96 -9.20 -8.37 -9.38
N ASN A 97 -8.16 -8.88 -8.71
CA ASN A 97 -8.28 -9.44 -7.36
C ASN A 97 -8.74 -8.41 -6.33
N MET A 98 -8.25 -7.16 -6.41
CA MET A 98 -8.69 -6.08 -5.52
C MET A 98 -10.16 -5.71 -5.77
N LEU A 99 -10.59 -5.63 -7.03
CA LEU A 99 -12.00 -5.37 -7.38
C LEU A 99 -12.92 -6.51 -6.91
N LEU A 100 -12.50 -7.76 -7.13
CA LEU A 100 -13.23 -8.95 -6.66
C LEU A 100 -13.35 -8.95 -5.13
N LEU A 101 -12.29 -8.58 -4.41
CA LEU A 101 -12.33 -8.47 -2.96
C LEU A 101 -13.37 -7.42 -2.48
N LEU A 102 -13.50 -6.31 -3.22
CA LEU A 102 -14.53 -5.30 -2.93
C LEU A 102 -15.95 -5.84 -3.14
N ASP A 103 -16.16 -6.67 -4.17
CA ASP A 103 -17.43 -7.34 -4.41
C ASP A 103 -17.76 -8.39 -3.34
N CYS A 104 -16.79 -9.23 -2.98
CA CYS A 104 -16.92 -10.18 -1.88
C CYS A 104 -17.26 -9.50 -0.57
N ARG A 105 -16.68 -8.32 -0.31
CA ARG A 105 -17.05 -7.49 0.83
C ARG A 105 -18.50 -7.04 0.77
N ASP A 106 -18.95 -6.52 -0.37
CA ASP A 106 -20.31 -5.99 -0.54
C ASP A 106 -21.36 -7.08 -0.38
N VAL A 107 -21.04 -8.33 -0.76
CA VAL A 107 -21.92 -9.50 -0.57
C VAL A 107 -21.88 -10.05 0.86
N SER A 108 -20.69 -10.17 1.46
CA SER A 108 -20.53 -10.81 2.78
C SER A 108 -20.85 -9.89 3.96
N GLY A 109 -20.82 -8.57 3.76
CA GLY A 109 -20.96 -7.57 4.82
C GLY A 109 -19.78 -7.51 5.81
N GLN A 110 -18.70 -8.25 5.56
CA GLN A 110 -17.53 -8.31 6.44
C GLN A 110 -16.56 -7.15 6.15
N ARG A 111 -15.92 -6.62 7.20
CA ARG A 111 -15.04 -5.45 7.07
C ARG A 111 -13.58 -5.81 6.81
N THR A 112 -13.14 -6.99 7.22
CA THR A 112 -11.75 -7.42 7.09
C THR A 112 -11.57 -8.54 6.09
N PHE A 113 -10.40 -8.59 5.44
CA PHE A 113 -10.11 -9.60 4.43
C PHE A 113 -10.14 -11.03 5.03
N GLY A 114 -9.61 -11.22 6.24
CA GLY A 114 -9.67 -12.51 6.93
C GLY A 114 -11.11 -12.98 7.20
N GLU A 115 -12.02 -12.08 7.60
CA GLU A 115 -13.44 -12.41 7.80
C GLU A 115 -14.15 -12.75 6.49
N ILE A 116 -13.80 -12.08 5.39
CA ILE A 116 -14.30 -12.44 4.05
C ILE A 116 -13.81 -13.85 3.68
N GLY A 117 -12.54 -14.17 3.94
CA GLY A 117 -12.00 -15.52 3.78
C GLY A 117 -12.75 -16.56 4.63
N LYS A 118 -13.15 -16.18 5.85
CA LYS A 118 -14.01 -17.01 6.71
C LYS A 118 -15.39 -17.24 6.11
N ALA A 119 -16.00 -16.20 5.58
CA ALA A 119 -17.33 -16.29 4.99
C ALA A 119 -17.34 -17.15 3.71
N ALA A 120 -16.23 -17.14 2.96
CA ALA A 120 -16.10 -17.89 1.70
C ALA A 120 -15.73 -19.37 1.92
N VAL A 121 -14.76 -19.68 2.78
CA VAL A 121 -14.15 -21.03 2.90
C VAL A 121 -14.08 -21.52 4.36
N GLY A 122 -14.70 -20.80 5.30
CA GLY A 122 -14.65 -21.12 6.72
C GLY A 122 -13.32 -20.78 7.39
N SER A 123 -13.09 -21.32 8.58
CA SER A 123 -11.93 -20.99 9.42
C SER A 123 -10.57 -21.21 8.75
N TRP A 124 -10.47 -22.15 7.81
CA TRP A 124 -9.25 -22.38 7.03
C TRP A 124 -8.91 -21.17 6.14
N GLY A 125 -9.90 -20.64 5.41
CA GLY A 125 -9.72 -19.46 4.56
C GLY A 125 -9.33 -18.23 5.35
N GLN A 126 -9.92 -18.04 6.54
CA GLN A 126 -9.51 -16.97 7.45
C GLN A 126 -8.04 -17.09 7.85
N ASN A 127 -7.62 -18.25 8.34
CA ASN A 127 -6.25 -18.46 8.81
C ASN A 127 -5.23 -18.32 7.67
N ALA A 128 -5.57 -18.77 6.45
CA ALA A 128 -4.71 -18.62 5.28
C ALA A 128 -4.50 -17.15 4.91
N VAL A 129 -5.58 -16.35 4.88
CA VAL A 129 -5.51 -14.91 4.61
C VAL A 129 -4.74 -14.19 5.71
N ASP A 130 -5.05 -14.47 6.99
CA ASP A 130 -4.39 -13.85 8.13
C ASP A 130 -2.87 -14.17 8.15
N PHE A 131 -2.48 -15.41 7.86
CA PHE A 131 -1.08 -15.82 7.76
C PHE A 131 -0.33 -15.16 6.59
N SER A 132 -0.98 -15.08 5.41
CA SER A 132 -0.41 -14.42 4.23
C SER A 132 -0.21 -12.92 4.48
N LEU A 133 -1.21 -12.25 5.07
CA LEU A 133 -1.11 -10.83 5.44
C LEU A 133 -0.03 -10.61 6.50
N PHE A 134 0.10 -11.46 7.50
CA PHE A 134 1.13 -11.29 8.52
C PHE A 134 2.54 -11.44 7.93
N THR A 135 2.77 -12.50 7.15
CA THR A 135 4.07 -12.81 6.55
C THR A 135 4.51 -11.74 5.54
N SER A 136 3.60 -11.27 4.70
CA SER A 136 3.88 -10.18 3.74
C SER A 136 4.25 -8.88 4.45
N GLN A 137 3.48 -8.46 5.47
CA GLN A 137 3.77 -7.24 6.21
C GLN A 137 5.08 -7.29 6.98
N PHE A 138 5.45 -8.45 7.53
CA PHE A 138 6.76 -8.65 8.13
C PHE A 138 7.90 -8.44 7.12
N SER A 139 7.75 -8.95 5.90
CA SER A 139 8.71 -8.75 4.81
C SER A 139 8.83 -7.26 4.41
N TYR A 140 7.72 -6.53 4.33
CA TYR A 140 7.74 -5.09 4.02
C TYR A 140 8.45 -4.28 5.09
N CYS A 141 8.13 -4.53 6.37
CA CYS A 141 8.80 -3.85 7.48
C CYS A 141 10.30 -4.09 7.41
N THR A 142 10.73 -5.34 7.22
CA THR A 142 12.16 -5.71 7.10
C THR A 142 12.83 -4.99 5.93
N THR A 143 12.18 -4.93 4.77
CA THR A 143 12.71 -4.24 3.59
C THR A 143 12.88 -2.73 3.84
N TYR A 144 11.99 -2.12 4.63
CA TYR A 144 12.05 -0.69 4.94
C TYR A 144 13.24 -0.38 5.86
N PHE A 145 13.53 -1.26 6.83
CA PHE A 145 14.74 -1.17 7.66
C PHE A 145 16.01 -1.23 6.80
N ILE A 146 16.10 -2.20 5.89
CA ILE A 146 17.25 -2.37 5.01
C ILE A 146 17.43 -1.15 4.12
N PHE A 147 16.36 -0.72 3.45
CA PHE A 147 16.39 0.44 2.56
C PHE A 147 16.88 1.69 3.28
N VAL A 148 16.29 2.04 4.43
CA VAL A 148 16.67 3.26 5.15
C VAL A 148 18.08 3.14 5.73
N ALA A 149 18.49 1.96 6.22
CA ALA A 149 19.85 1.75 6.72
C ALA A 149 20.91 1.95 5.63
N ASP A 150 20.71 1.34 4.46
CA ASP A 150 21.66 1.39 3.35
C ASP A 150 21.76 2.83 2.79
N ASN A 151 20.62 3.52 2.61
CA ASN A 151 20.63 4.92 2.17
C ASN A 151 21.31 5.86 3.16
N VAL A 152 21.04 5.73 4.47
CA VAL A 152 21.69 6.57 5.48
C VAL A 152 23.19 6.28 5.57
N SER A 153 23.60 5.01 5.47
CA SER A 153 25.01 4.62 5.46
C SER A 153 25.74 5.26 4.27
N MET A 154 25.15 5.15 3.07
CA MET A 154 25.71 5.72 1.84
C MET A 154 25.85 7.25 1.93
N VAL A 155 24.83 7.95 2.42
CA VAL A 155 24.89 9.41 2.59
C VAL A 155 25.97 9.84 3.60
N LEU A 156 26.14 9.08 4.68
CA LEU A 156 27.19 9.35 5.68
C LEU A 156 28.60 9.14 5.09
N GLU A 157 28.77 8.10 4.28
CA GLU A 157 30.03 7.81 3.60
C GLU A 157 30.34 8.89 2.54
N THR A 158 29.35 9.24 1.70
CA THR A 158 29.52 10.19 0.58
C THR A 158 29.72 11.64 1.04
N LEU A 159 28.95 12.12 2.02
CA LEU A 159 28.99 13.54 2.43
C LEU A 159 29.92 13.82 3.61
N PHE A 160 30.12 12.84 4.49
CA PHE A 160 30.86 13.04 5.75
C PHE A 160 32.08 12.12 5.88
N ALA A 161 32.34 11.22 4.92
CA ALA A 161 33.40 10.21 4.98
C ALA A 161 33.33 9.32 6.24
N VAL A 162 32.12 9.13 6.80
CA VAL A 162 31.89 8.30 7.99
C VAL A 162 31.31 6.96 7.57
N LYS A 163 32.10 5.89 7.71
CA LYS A 163 31.63 4.53 7.42
C LYS A 163 30.91 3.95 8.62
N VAL A 164 29.59 3.76 8.51
CA VAL A 164 28.76 3.12 9.54
C VAL A 164 28.17 1.84 8.99
N HIS A 165 28.30 0.74 9.74
CA HIS A 165 27.74 -0.54 9.35
C HIS A 165 26.19 -0.51 9.38
N SER A 166 25.54 -1.02 8.32
CA SER A 166 24.07 -0.97 8.17
C SER A 166 23.33 -1.59 9.37
N LEU A 167 23.87 -2.64 9.99
CA LEU A 167 23.25 -3.27 11.17
C LEU A 167 23.15 -2.30 12.36
N THR A 168 24.17 -1.47 12.59
CA THR A 168 24.13 -0.44 13.65
C THR A 168 23.04 0.58 13.38
N LEU A 169 22.87 0.99 12.12
CA LEU A 169 21.80 1.90 11.73
C LEU A 169 20.41 1.26 11.83
N MET A 170 20.27 -0.04 11.54
CA MET A 170 19.01 -0.77 11.73
C MET A 170 18.60 -0.80 13.21
N ILE A 171 19.55 -1.05 14.12
CA ILE A 171 19.29 -1.01 15.56
C ILE A 171 18.88 0.40 15.99
N LEU A 172 19.59 1.43 15.52
CA LEU A 172 19.26 2.82 15.84
C LEU A 172 17.88 3.23 15.33
N GLN A 173 17.48 2.73 14.16
CA GLN A 173 16.15 2.97 13.59
C GLN A 173 15.00 2.40 14.44
N LEU A 174 15.24 1.37 15.26
CA LEU A 174 14.20 0.86 16.17
C LEU A 174 13.69 1.94 17.11
N PHE A 175 14.56 2.83 17.58
CA PHE A 175 14.15 3.96 18.44
C PHE A 175 13.20 4.94 17.74
N ILE A 176 13.20 4.97 16.40
CA ILE A 176 12.30 5.79 15.58
C ILE A 176 11.03 5.00 15.22
N TYR A 177 11.17 3.75 14.78
CA TYR A 177 10.03 2.93 14.33
C TYR A 177 9.12 2.46 15.47
N ILE A 178 9.65 2.18 16.67
CA ILE A 178 8.85 1.78 17.83
C ILE A 178 7.81 2.86 18.18
N PRO A 179 8.17 4.13 18.43
CA PRO A 179 7.17 5.15 18.72
C PRO A 179 6.23 5.43 17.54
N LEU A 180 6.74 5.39 16.30
CA LEU A 180 5.91 5.52 15.09
C LEU A 180 4.87 4.40 14.99
N SER A 181 5.21 3.17 15.41
CA SER A 181 4.29 2.02 15.37
C SER A 181 3.10 2.14 16.33
N TRP A 182 3.18 3.02 17.35
CA TRP A 182 2.07 3.30 18.25
C TRP A 182 1.00 4.22 17.64
N ILE A 183 1.28 4.83 16.49
CA ILE A 183 0.29 5.65 15.78
C ILE A 183 -0.75 4.72 15.14
N ARG A 184 -1.89 4.56 15.82
CA ARG A 184 -3.00 3.68 15.38
C ARG A 184 -4.02 4.37 14.48
N GLU A 185 -4.01 5.70 14.42
CA GLU A 185 -5.00 6.48 13.68
C GLU A 185 -4.45 7.01 12.35
N MET A 186 -4.89 6.40 11.25
CA MET A 186 -4.59 6.87 9.87
C MET A 186 -4.99 8.33 9.63
N LYS A 187 -6.01 8.80 10.35
CA LYS A 187 -6.51 10.18 10.24
C LYS A 187 -5.45 11.21 10.63
N THR A 188 -4.62 10.92 11.63
CA THR A 188 -3.58 11.82 12.17
C THR A 188 -2.40 11.98 11.20
N LEU A 189 -2.12 10.96 10.37
CA LEU A 189 -1.01 10.97 9.42
C LEU A 189 -1.31 11.65 8.09
N SER A 190 -2.51 12.22 7.89
CA SER A 190 -2.89 12.75 6.58
C SER A 190 -1.92 13.78 6.00
N LYS A 191 -1.40 14.68 6.83
CA LYS A 191 -0.43 15.70 6.39
C LYS A 191 0.91 15.05 6.05
N ALA A 192 1.33 14.07 6.86
CA ALA A 192 2.52 13.28 6.60
C ALA A 192 2.42 12.47 5.29
N MET A 193 1.23 11.97 4.93
CA MET A 193 1.00 11.27 3.66
C MET A 193 1.11 12.20 2.45
N ILE A 194 0.64 13.45 2.55
CA ILE A 194 0.83 14.44 1.49
C ILE A 194 2.33 14.72 1.33
N PHE A 195 3.03 15.00 2.42
CA PHE A 195 4.47 15.22 2.42
C PHE A 195 5.24 14.03 1.82
N ALA A 196 4.95 12.80 2.27
CA ALA A 196 5.60 11.60 1.77
C ALA A 196 5.34 11.35 0.28
N ASN A 197 4.12 11.61 -0.21
CA ASN A 197 3.83 11.54 -1.65
C ASN A 197 4.63 12.59 -2.43
N THR A 198 4.75 13.82 -1.92
CA THR A 198 5.59 14.85 -2.53
C THR A 198 7.05 14.40 -2.61
N CYS A 199 7.60 13.85 -1.51
CA CYS A 199 8.96 13.30 -1.48
C CYS A 199 9.17 12.18 -2.51
N ILE A 200 8.20 11.29 -2.68
CA ILE A 200 8.22 10.23 -3.69
C ILE A 200 8.26 10.82 -5.10
N VAL A 201 7.40 11.80 -5.40
CA VAL A 201 7.36 12.46 -6.71
C VAL A 201 8.67 13.16 -7.00
N VAL A 202 9.24 13.88 -6.04
CA VAL A 202 10.56 14.52 -6.18
C VAL A 202 11.63 13.48 -6.47
N GLY A 203 11.71 12.41 -5.65
CA GLY A 203 12.68 11.34 -5.87
C GLY A 203 12.53 10.68 -7.24
N LEU A 204 11.29 10.44 -7.69
CA LEU A 204 11.02 9.86 -9.01
C LEU A 204 11.46 10.77 -10.15
N VAL A 205 11.13 12.06 -10.08
CA VAL A 205 11.53 13.06 -11.09
C VAL A 205 13.05 13.16 -11.15
N THR A 206 13.72 13.17 -10.00
CA THR A 206 15.19 13.19 -9.93
C THR A 206 15.81 11.97 -10.60
N VAL A 207 15.34 10.77 -10.24
CA VAL A 207 15.88 9.52 -10.80
C VAL A 207 15.62 9.43 -12.30
N LEU A 208 14.41 9.72 -12.76
CA LEU A 208 14.09 9.70 -14.20
C LEU A 208 14.85 10.79 -14.97
N GLY A 209 14.98 11.97 -14.38
CA GLY A 209 15.72 13.10 -14.98
C GLY A 209 17.18 12.73 -15.24
N PHE A 210 17.88 12.22 -14.22
CA PHE A 210 19.27 11.80 -14.36
C PHE A 210 19.43 10.56 -15.25
N ALA A 211 18.49 9.62 -15.21
CA ALA A 211 18.52 8.48 -16.14
C ALA A 211 18.40 8.95 -17.60
N ILE A 212 17.52 9.91 -17.90
CA ILE A 212 17.35 10.48 -19.24
C ILE A 212 18.59 11.28 -19.64
N GLU A 213 19.14 12.09 -18.73
CA GLU A 213 20.37 12.86 -18.98
C GLU A 213 21.55 11.93 -19.31
N ARG A 214 21.71 10.85 -18.56
CA ARG A 214 22.73 9.82 -18.82
C ARG A 214 22.54 9.16 -20.19
N ILE A 215 21.31 8.76 -20.52
CA ILE A 215 20.99 8.20 -21.84
C ILE A 215 21.29 9.20 -22.96
N ALA A 216 21.01 10.49 -22.75
CA ALA A 216 21.28 11.53 -23.73
C ALA A 216 22.79 11.78 -23.93
N ALA A 217 23.58 11.67 -22.86
CA ALA A 217 25.03 11.88 -22.88
C ALA A 217 25.82 10.67 -23.39
N GLU A 218 25.50 9.47 -22.93
CA GLU A 218 26.28 8.24 -23.15
C GLU A 218 25.60 7.26 -24.14
N GLY A 219 24.32 7.47 -24.46
CA GLY A 219 23.48 6.51 -25.18
C GLY A 219 22.90 5.43 -24.25
N PHE A 220 22.25 4.42 -24.84
CA PHE A 220 21.77 3.27 -24.07
C PHE A 220 22.93 2.42 -23.57
N ALA A 221 22.79 1.86 -22.36
CA ALA A 221 23.74 0.91 -21.82
C ALA A 221 23.90 -0.31 -22.75
N LYS A 222 25.15 -0.78 -22.92
CA LYS A 222 25.53 -1.76 -23.97
C LYS A 222 25.08 -3.20 -23.68
N ASP A 223 24.75 -3.48 -22.43
CA ASP A 223 24.42 -4.79 -21.88
C ASP A 223 22.91 -4.97 -21.61
N VAL A 224 22.09 -4.07 -22.18
CA VAL A 224 20.63 -4.14 -22.07
C VAL A 224 20.07 -5.26 -22.94
N ARG A 225 19.28 -6.14 -22.34
CA ARG A 225 18.66 -7.28 -23.02
C ARG A 225 17.13 -7.17 -23.01
N PRO A 226 16.45 -7.58 -24.09
CA PRO A 226 14.99 -7.61 -24.13
C PRO A 226 14.42 -8.63 -23.14
N ILE A 227 15.09 -9.79 -23.00
CA ILE A 227 14.71 -10.89 -22.12
C ILE A 227 15.99 -11.51 -21.56
N ASP A 228 16.04 -11.77 -20.26
CA ASP A 228 17.05 -12.63 -19.65
C ASP A 228 16.38 -13.83 -18.99
N VAL A 229 16.54 -15.00 -19.62
CA VAL A 229 15.86 -16.24 -19.24
C VAL A 229 16.26 -16.74 -17.85
N ASN A 230 17.47 -16.42 -17.39
CA ASN A 230 17.96 -16.91 -16.10
C ASN A 230 17.30 -16.19 -14.92
N GLY A 231 16.89 -14.93 -15.14
CA GLY A 231 16.30 -14.09 -14.11
C GLY A 231 14.77 -14.04 -14.10
N ILE A 232 14.10 -14.73 -15.04
CA ILE A 232 12.63 -14.68 -15.20
C ILE A 232 11.88 -14.94 -13.88
N PHE A 233 12.27 -15.97 -13.13
CA PHE A 233 11.59 -16.32 -11.87
C PHE A 233 11.79 -15.27 -10.78
N LEU A 234 13.03 -14.81 -10.59
CA LEU A 234 13.35 -13.80 -9.59
C LEU A 234 12.65 -12.49 -9.92
N PHE A 235 12.72 -12.06 -11.18
CA PHE A 235 12.03 -10.87 -11.67
C PHE A 235 10.52 -10.97 -11.48
N THR A 236 9.91 -12.11 -11.82
CA THR A 236 8.47 -12.31 -11.66
C THR A 236 8.04 -12.13 -10.20
N GLY A 237 8.78 -12.70 -9.25
CA GLY A 237 8.55 -12.47 -7.83
C GLY A 237 8.67 -10.99 -7.44
N SER A 238 9.67 -10.29 -7.99
CA SER A 238 9.86 -8.85 -7.80
C SER A 238 8.76 -7.98 -8.41
N VAL A 239 8.06 -8.44 -9.44
CA VAL A 239 6.89 -7.72 -9.97
C VAL A 239 5.66 -7.97 -9.09
N VAL A 240 5.45 -9.21 -8.66
CA VAL A 240 4.33 -9.58 -7.77
C VAL A 240 4.36 -8.79 -6.47
N ILE A 241 5.54 -8.61 -5.86
CA ILE A 241 5.68 -7.87 -4.61
C ILE A 241 5.32 -6.38 -4.74
N VAL A 242 5.47 -5.79 -5.93
CA VAL A 242 5.24 -4.35 -6.15
C VAL A 242 3.78 -3.99 -6.38
N PHE A 243 2.97 -4.95 -6.84
CA PHE A 243 1.52 -4.80 -6.89
C PHE A 243 0.81 -5.39 -5.69
N GLU A 244 1.52 -5.59 -4.58
CA GLU A 244 0.91 -5.94 -3.32
C GLU A 244 0.44 -4.68 -2.58
N GLY A 245 -0.75 -4.83 -1.99
CA GLY A 245 -1.30 -3.97 -0.93
C GLY A 245 -2.80 -4.22 -0.78
N ILE A 246 -3.19 -5.46 -1.08
CA ILE A 246 -4.57 -5.94 -0.98
C ILE A 246 -5.06 -5.85 0.47
N GLY A 247 -4.15 -5.97 1.45
CA GLY A 247 -4.44 -5.80 2.87
C GLY A 247 -4.92 -4.40 3.26
N LEU A 248 -4.62 -3.38 2.45
CA LEU A 248 -5.00 -1.97 2.70
C LEU A 248 -6.20 -1.51 1.87
N VAL A 249 -6.65 -2.29 0.88
CA VAL A 249 -7.80 -1.94 0.02
C VAL A 249 -9.08 -1.69 0.81
N LEU A 250 -9.43 -2.59 1.75
CA LEU A 250 -10.67 -2.46 2.51
C LEU A 250 -10.63 -1.30 3.52
N PRO A 251 -9.57 -1.15 4.35
CA PRO A 251 -9.46 0.00 5.25
C PRO A 251 -9.43 1.34 4.51
N ILE A 252 -8.80 1.41 3.34
CA ILE A 252 -8.73 2.64 2.54
C ILE A 252 -10.10 3.01 1.97
N ARG A 253 -10.88 2.02 1.50
CA ARG A 253 -12.27 2.24 1.10
C ARG A 253 -13.11 2.81 2.24
N ASP A 254 -12.90 2.34 3.47
CA ASP A 254 -13.68 2.75 4.65
C ASP A 254 -13.46 4.19 5.07
N MET A 255 -12.33 4.77 4.69
CA MET A 255 -12.07 6.18 4.94
C MET A 255 -12.84 7.08 3.97
N MET A 256 -13.28 6.58 2.81
CA MET A 256 -13.88 7.37 1.75
C MET A 256 -15.32 7.78 2.09
N ALA A 257 -15.63 9.07 1.94
CA ALA A 257 -16.97 9.59 2.16
C ALA A 257 -18.03 9.04 1.21
N GLN A 258 -17.61 8.63 0.00
CA GLN A 258 -18.48 8.03 -1.00
C GLN A 258 -17.86 6.74 -1.56
N PRO A 259 -18.00 5.59 -0.87
CA PRO A 259 -17.35 4.33 -1.23
C PRO A 259 -17.63 3.83 -2.65
N ARG A 260 -18.73 4.28 -3.28
CA ARG A 260 -19.09 3.96 -4.68
C ARG A 260 -18.03 4.43 -5.69
N HIS A 261 -17.31 5.51 -5.39
CA HIS A 261 -16.25 6.03 -6.25
C HIS A 261 -14.90 5.31 -6.06
N PHE A 262 -14.81 4.36 -5.12
CA PHE A 262 -13.54 3.70 -4.81
C PHE A 262 -13.07 2.76 -5.91
N LYS A 263 -13.97 2.00 -6.56
CA LYS A 263 -13.62 1.12 -7.68
C LYS A 263 -12.98 1.85 -8.87
N PRO A 264 -13.60 2.90 -9.45
CA PRO A 264 -12.97 3.63 -10.55
C PRO A 264 -11.68 4.33 -10.11
N LEU A 265 -11.62 4.83 -8.87
CA LEU A 265 -10.38 5.38 -8.32
C LEU A 265 -9.26 4.34 -8.29
N LEU A 266 -9.55 3.12 -7.82
CA LEU A 266 -8.59 2.02 -7.77
C LEU A 266 -8.05 1.70 -9.17
N THR A 267 -8.92 1.60 -10.18
CA THR A 267 -8.49 1.37 -11.57
C THR A 267 -7.55 2.48 -12.06
N VAL A 268 -7.91 3.75 -11.87
CA VAL A 268 -7.05 4.88 -12.29
C VAL A 268 -5.70 4.85 -11.58
N CYS A 269 -5.69 4.62 -10.26
CA CYS A 269 -4.44 4.53 -9.51
C CYS A 269 -3.57 3.35 -9.95
N MET A 270 -4.16 2.16 -10.15
CA MET A 270 -3.42 0.97 -10.60
C MET A 270 -2.83 1.17 -12.00
N THR A 271 -3.58 1.78 -12.93
CA THR A 271 -3.04 2.15 -14.25
C THR A 271 -1.88 3.14 -14.13
N GLY A 272 -2.04 4.18 -13.31
CA GLY A 272 -0.97 5.16 -13.06
C GLY A 272 0.30 4.53 -12.47
N LEU A 273 0.14 3.64 -11.48
CA LEU A 273 1.24 2.89 -10.88
C LEU A 273 1.92 1.96 -11.89
N THR A 274 1.15 1.31 -12.76
CA THR A 274 1.70 0.44 -13.82
C THR A 274 2.58 1.24 -14.76
N VAL A 275 2.11 2.40 -15.23
CA VAL A 275 2.92 3.29 -16.08
C VAL A 275 4.18 3.73 -15.34
N MET A 276 4.06 4.10 -14.07
CA MET A 276 5.16 4.56 -13.24
C MET A 276 6.24 3.48 -13.01
N PHE A 277 5.83 2.25 -12.67
CA PHE A 277 6.75 1.13 -12.48
C PHE A 277 7.41 0.71 -13.79
N CYS A 278 6.66 0.64 -14.90
CA CYS A 278 7.20 0.37 -16.22
C CYS A 278 8.20 1.44 -16.67
N SER A 279 7.86 2.73 -16.54
CA SER A 279 8.72 3.81 -16.98
C SER A 279 10.01 3.81 -16.17
N LEU A 280 9.92 3.75 -14.84
CA LEU A 280 11.10 3.75 -14.00
C LEU A 280 11.97 2.52 -14.24
N GLY A 281 11.36 1.33 -14.26
CA GLY A 281 12.07 0.07 -14.51
C GLY A 281 12.79 0.05 -15.86
N ALA A 282 12.09 0.43 -16.94
CA ALA A 282 12.66 0.43 -18.28
C ALA A 282 13.73 1.52 -18.46
N PHE A 283 13.44 2.79 -18.13
CA PHE A 283 14.40 3.88 -18.31
C PHE A 283 15.62 3.74 -17.39
N GLY A 284 15.41 3.31 -16.14
CA GLY A 284 16.52 3.04 -15.22
C GLY A 284 17.44 1.94 -15.75
N TYR A 285 16.87 0.82 -16.22
CA TYR A 285 17.66 -0.25 -16.83
C TYR A 285 18.37 0.18 -18.13
N LEU A 286 17.69 0.95 -18.99
CA LEU A 286 18.28 1.48 -20.21
C LEU A 286 19.45 2.45 -19.95
N ALA A 287 19.40 3.20 -18.85
CA ALA A 287 20.45 4.15 -18.48
C ALA A 287 21.67 3.48 -17.86
N TYR A 288 21.46 2.52 -16.95
CA TYR A 288 22.52 1.99 -16.09
C TYR A 288 22.93 0.54 -16.40
N GLY A 289 22.14 -0.20 -17.20
CA GLY A 289 22.45 -1.58 -17.56
C GLY A 289 22.47 -2.53 -16.36
N SER A 290 23.38 -3.51 -16.37
CA SER A 290 23.58 -4.46 -15.26
C SER A 290 24.28 -3.86 -14.04
N GLY A 291 24.94 -2.71 -14.22
CA GLY A 291 25.67 -1.97 -13.19
C GLY A 291 24.77 -1.21 -12.21
N ILE A 292 23.44 -1.34 -12.30
CA ILE A 292 22.53 -0.77 -11.31
C ILE A 292 22.81 -1.42 -9.95
N GLU A 293 22.93 -0.58 -8.94
CA GLU A 293 22.94 -1.00 -7.54
C GLU A 293 21.57 -1.55 -7.12
N ARG A 294 21.41 -1.98 -5.86
CA ARG A 294 20.15 -2.59 -5.41
C ARG A 294 18.97 -1.63 -5.63
N PHE A 295 19.14 -0.36 -5.31
CA PHE A 295 18.17 0.68 -5.60
C PHE A 295 18.78 1.70 -6.55
N VAL A 296 18.07 2.06 -7.62
CA VAL A 296 18.59 2.98 -8.65
C VAL A 296 19.05 4.34 -8.09
N ILE A 297 18.47 4.76 -6.97
CA ILE A 297 18.84 6.01 -6.30
C ILE A 297 20.27 5.98 -5.75
N GLU A 298 20.82 4.80 -5.48
CA GLU A 298 22.21 4.57 -5.10
C GLU A 298 23.12 4.85 -6.30
N SER A 299 22.81 4.27 -7.46
CA SER A 299 23.54 4.54 -8.70
C SER A 299 23.48 6.01 -9.13
N VAL A 300 22.36 6.70 -8.89
CA VAL A 300 22.24 8.15 -9.11
C VAL A 300 23.13 8.94 -8.14
N ALA A 301 23.27 8.49 -6.89
CA ALA A 301 24.15 9.14 -5.91
C ALA A 301 25.64 8.91 -6.22
N ASP A 302 26.00 7.79 -6.85
CA ASP A 302 27.37 7.56 -7.31
C ASP A 302 27.74 8.52 -8.46
N ASP A 303 26.82 8.74 -9.41
CA ASP A 303 27.04 9.69 -10.51
C ASP A 303 26.96 11.15 -10.04
N PHE A 304 25.98 11.46 -9.19
CA PHE A 304 25.65 12.81 -8.73
C PHE A 304 25.56 12.85 -7.19
N PRO A 305 26.70 12.97 -6.49
CA PRO A 305 26.79 12.81 -5.04
C PRO A 305 25.83 13.70 -4.24
N ILE A 306 25.74 15.00 -4.56
CA ILE A 306 24.92 15.94 -3.79
C ILE A 306 23.42 15.75 -4.09
N PRO A 307 22.94 15.83 -5.35
CA PRO A 307 21.52 15.64 -5.65
C PRO A 307 21.01 14.25 -5.31
N GLY A 308 21.83 13.20 -5.53
CA GLY A 308 21.51 11.83 -5.17
C GLY A 308 21.36 11.65 -3.66
N SER A 309 22.31 12.15 -2.86
CA SER A 309 22.22 12.07 -1.40
C SER A 309 20.97 12.77 -0.85
N ILE A 310 20.60 13.94 -1.41
CA ILE A 310 19.38 14.66 -1.03
C ILE A 310 18.14 13.81 -1.37
N ALA A 311 18.10 13.20 -2.55
CA ALA A 311 17.01 12.34 -2.97
C ALA A 311 16.90 11.09 -2.07
N GLN A 312 18.03 10.46 -1.72
CA GLN A 312 18.10 9.31 -0.80
C GLN A 312 17.51 9.63 0.56
N MET A 313 17.91 10.76 1.16
CA MET A 313 17.38 11.18 2.47
C MET A 313 15.89 11.53 2.38
N THR A 314 15.48 12.21 1.31
CA THR A 314 14.08 12.61 1.08
C THR A 314 13.17 11.39 0.92
N TYR A 315 13.60 10.39 0.15
CA TYR A 315 12.84 9.16 -0.05
C TYR A 315 12.86 8.27 1.21
N SER A 316 13.99 8.20 1.91
CA SER A 316 14.10 7.49 3.20
C SER A 316 13.13 8.07 4.24
N ALA A 317 13.02 9.39 4.34
CA ALA A 317 12.02 10.03 5.19
C ALA A 317 10.58 9.65 4.80
N ALA A 318 10.28 9.59 3.50
CA ALA A 318 8.97 9.16 3.02
C ALA A 318 8.67 7.70 3.40
N VAL A 319 9.66 6.79 3.29
CA VAL A 319 9.55 5.38 3.67
C VAL A 319 9.33 5.23 5.18
N ILE A 320 10.05 6.00 6.02
CA ILE A 320 9.84 6.01 7.48
C ILE A 320 8.38 6.37 7.81
N LEU A 321 7.83 7.40 7.16
CA LEU A 321 6.44 7.82 7.35
C LEU A 321 5.41 6.80 6.82
N THR A 322 5.83 5.86 5.99
CA THR A 322 4.99 4.78 5.45
C THR A 322 4.86 3.60 6.41
N TYR A 323 5.81 3.46 7.34
CA TYR A 323 5.89 2.30 8.22
C TYR A 323 4.61 2.06 9.03
N PRO A 324 3.96 3.06 9.66
CA PRO A 324 2.72 2.83 10.39
C PRO A 324 1.57 2.36 9.50
N LEU A 325 1.54 2.82 8.24
CA LEU A 325 0.52 2.42 7.26
C LEU A 325 0.66 0.93 6.91
N MET A 326 1.88 0.47 6.66
CA MET A 326 2.16 -0.95 6.33
C MET A 326 1.95 -1.87 7.53
N LEU A 327 2.21 -1.40 8.75
CA LEU A 327 2.00 -2.22 9.94
C LEU A 327 0.52 -2.45 10.27
N PHE A 328 -0.39 -1.67 9.68
CA PHE A 328 -1.82 -1.69 10.01
C PHE A 328 -2.52 -3.05 9.77
N PRO A 329 -2.37 -3.74 8.62
CA PRO A 329 -2.98 -5.05 8.42
C PRO A 329 -2.42 -6.08 9.41
N ALA A 330 -1.11 -6.05 9.69
CA ALA A 330 -0.46 -6.96 10.64
C ALA A 330 -0.99 -6.77 12.07
N VAL A 331 -1.13 -5.52 12.52
CA VAL A 331 -1.68 -5.20 13.84
C VAL A 331 -3.14 -5.65 13.95
N ASN A 332 -3.93 -5.49 12.89
CA ASN A 332 -5.32 -5.95 12.88
C ASN A 332 -5.43 -7.47 12.95
N VAL A 333 -4.59 -8.20 12.20
CA VAL A 333 -4.47 -9.66 12.30
C VAL A 333 -4.09 -10.05 13.73
N MET A 334 -3.01 -9.48 14.26
CA MET A 334 -2.50 -9.77 15.61
C MET A 334 -3.57 -9.52 16.69
N ASN A 335 -4.25 -8.38 16.64
CA ASN A 335 -5.31 -8.04 17.59
C ASN A 335 -6.48 -9.04 17.56
N ARG A 336 -6.84 -9.57 16.39
CA ARG A 336 -7.89 -10.60 16.29
C ARG A 336 -7.44 -11.91 16.95
N HIS A 337 -6.21 -12.35 16.70
CA HIS A 337 -5.68 -13.56 17.33
C HIS A 337 -5.52 -13.40 18.85
N LEU A 338 -5.04 -12.26 19.33
CA LEU A 338 -4.94 -11.94 20.76
C LEU A 338 -6.31 -11.95 21.46
N LYS A 339 -7.36 -11.44 20.80
CA LYS A 339 -8.75 -11.52 21.31
C LYS A 339 -9.24 -12.96 21.37
N ARG A 340 -8.97 -13.75 20.32
CA ARG A 340 -9.34 -15.16 20.24
C ARG A 340 -8.68 -16.01 21.34
N TRP A 341 -7.46 -15.67 21.74
CA TRP A 341 -6.72 -16.35 22.80
C TRP A 341 -6.94 -15.78 24.21
N GLY A 342 -7.83 -14.79 24.38
CA GLY A 342 -8.13 -14.19 25.68
C GLY A 342 -7.03 -13.28 26.25
N LEU A 343 -5.90 -13.11 25.54
CA LEU A 343 -4.75 -12.29 25.95
C LEU A 343 -4.98 -10.78 25.76
N TRP A 344 -6.07 -10.39 25.10
CA TRP A 344 -6.39 -8.98 24.81
C TRP A 344 -6.52 -8.11 26.06
N LYS A 345 -7.02 -8.65 27.18
CA LYS A 345 -7.14 -7.89 28.45
C LYS A 345 -5.77 -7.47 29.00
N MET A 346 -4.74 -8.30 28.84
CA MET A 346 -3.37 -7.99 29.27
C MET A 346 -2.69 -6.99 28.34
N SER A 347 -2.86 -7.14 27.02
CA SER A 347 -2.29 -6.21 26.03
C SER A 347 -2.90 -4.80 26.11
N LYS A 348 -4.22 -4.70 26.34
CA LYS A 348 -4.89 -3.40 26.51
C LYS A 348 -4.43 -2.68 27.77
N ALA A 349 -4.32 -3.40 28.90
CA ALA A 349 -3.78 -2.84 30.15
C ALA A 349 -2.35 -2.31 29.98
N ALA A 350 -1.47 -3.03 29.27
CA ALA A 350 -0.11 -2.58 28.99
C ALA A 350 -0.05 -1.35 28.05
N THR A 351 -0.92 -1.29 27.04
CA THR A 351 -0.93 -0.18 26.09
C THR A 351 -1.46 1.12 26.72
N ASP A 352 -2.53 1.02 27.52
CA ASP A 352 -3.15 2.17 28.18
C ASP A 352 -2.18 2.76 29.23
N HIS A 353 -1.43 1.92 29.94
CA HIS A 353 -0.41 2.35 30.91
C HIS A 353 0.79 3.11 30.29
N VAL A 354 1.15 2.78 29.04
CA VAL A 354 2.20 3.50 28.29
C VAL A 354 1.66 4.82 27.74
N LYS A 355 0.41 4.86 27.26
CA LYS A 355 -0.24 6.09 26.79
C LYS A 355 -0.31 7.15 27.90
N ASP A 356 -0.70 6.75 29.10
CA ASP A 356 -0.83 7.66 30.24
C ASP A 356 0.53 8.22 30.71
N ASN A 357 1.62 7.51 30.43
CA ASN A 357 2.98 7.92 30.77
C ASN A 357 3.71 8.70 29.65
N VAL A 358 3.27 8.62 28.40
CA VAL A 358 3.84 9.36 27.25
C VAL A 358 3.09 10.68 26.98
N MET A 359 1.84 10.80 27.45
CA MET A 359 1.02 12.02 27.35
C MET A 359 1.10 12.92 28.60
N ARG A 360 1.86 12.51 29.62
CA ARG A 360 2.35 13.35 30.72
C ARG A 360 3.77 13.79 30.39
#